data_AF-A0A3B9CQ56-F1
#
_entry.id   AF-A0A3B9CQ56-F1
#
_cell.length_a   1.000
_cell.length_b   1.000
_cell.length_c   1.000
_cell.angle_alpha   90.00
_cell.angle_beta   90.00
_cell.angle_gamma   90.00
#
_symmetry.space_group_name_H-M   'P 1'
#
loop_
_entity.id
_entity.type
_entity.pdbx_description
1 polymer ?
#
loop_
_entity_poly.entity_id
_entity_poly.type
_entity_poly.pdbx_seq_one_letter_code
_entity_poly.pdbx_strand_id
1 'polypeptide(L)'
;MRSVNTRRQNRRTGAMLILIGLCIPIVLIFAAYSINIAWMQLTRTELRTATDAAARAGSRTLSLTQTAAAARTAAIDAAGRNTVGGKPLALRDTDVQIGKSSEGTTGKWTFMDIDENSSELNSVRVTGSRASDSASGAIPMLFSGFLDRTHFEPVKVATASQLDRDVMLALDRSGSMRSRTRTGNRIGDLQDAVEAFLNALLQTPQDELVGIVSYSSNSRIDQNLSISYNELMSTVNGLRPSGLTAIGRGLNSGITGIL
;
A
#
# COMPACT_ATOMS: atom_id res chain seq x y z
N MET A 1 -16.41 -83.74 35.77
CA MET A 1 -15.29 -83.36 34.88
C MET A 1 -15.71 -82.15 34.06
N ARG A 2 -15.16 -80.95 34.33
CA ARG A 2 -15.40 -79.72 33.54
C ARG A 2 -14.16 -79.46 32.69
N SER A 3 -14.32 -79.58 31.37
CA SER A 3 -13.28 -79.22 30.39
C SER A 3 -13.11 -77.70 30.37
N VAL A 4 -11.91 -77.23 30.73
CA VAL A 4 -11.53 -75.82 30.62
C VAL A 4 -11.04 -75.57 29.20
N ASN A 5 -11.85 -74.83 28.44
CA ASN A 5 -11.56 -74.44 27.07
C ASN A 5 -10.50 -73.33 27.07
N THR A 6 -9.24 -73.65 26.80
CA THR A 6 -8.17 -72.67 26.64
C THR A 6 -8.33 -71.95 25.31
N ARG A 7 -8.85 -70.72 25.34
CA ARG A 7 -8.88 -69.83 24.17
C ARG A 7 -7.46 -69.63 23.66
N ARG A 8 -7.14 -70.19 22.48
CA ARG A 8 -5.95 -69.83 21.70
C ARG A 8 -5.95 -68.33 21.48
N GLN A 9 -5.08 -67.60 22.18
CA GLN A 9 -4.77 -66.23 21.82
C GLN A 9 -4.11 -66.25 20.44
N ASN A 10 -4.83 -65.72 19.43
CA ASN A 10 -4.23 -65.47 18.12
C ASN A 10 -3.00 -64.59 18.31
N ARG A 11 -1.81 -65.16 18.12
CA ARG A 11 -0.53 -64.43 18.09
C ARG A 11 -0.66 -63.36 17.00
N ARG A 12 -0.82 -62.11 17.43
CA ARG A 12 -0.74 -60.94 16.53
C ARG A 12 0.67 -60.92 15.95
N THR A 13 0.77 -61.21 14.66
CA THR A 13 2.04 -61.34 13.94
C THR A 13 2.71 -59.97 13.81
N GLY A 14 4.01 -59.91 14.10
CA GLY A 14 4.83 -58.69 14.09
C GLY A 14 4.98 -57.99 12.73
N ALA A 15 4.24 -58.42 11.70
CA ALA A 15 4.17 -57.78 10.39
C ALA A 15 3.76 -56.29 10.50
N MET A 16 2.94 -55.95 11.49
CA MET A 16 2.54 -54.57 11.74
C MET A 16 3.71 -53.68 12.21
N LEU A 17 4.67 -54.23 12.98
CA LEU A 17 5.87 -53.50 13.42
C LEU A 17 6.80 -53.20 12.24
N ILE A 18 6.93 -54.14 11.29
CA ILE A 18 7.73 -53.95 10.07
C ILE A 18 7.10 -52.85 9.20
N LEU A 19 5.78 -52.87 9.05
CA LEU A 19 5.06 -51.87 8.27
C LEU A 19 5.14 -50.47 8.90
N ILE A 20 5.00 -50.37 10.23
CA ILE A 20 5.21 -49.11 10.96
C ILE A 20 6.65 -48.62 10.82
N GLY A 21 7.64 -49.51 10.96
CA GLY A 21 9.06 -49.18 10.79
C GLY A 21 9.39 -48.62 9.40
N LEU A 22 8.66 -49.06 8.36
CA LEU A 22 8.78 -48.53 7.00
C LEU A 22 7.99 -47.23 6.79
N CYS A 23 6.80 -47.10 7.39
CA CYS A 23 5.94 -45.93 7.20
C CYS A 23 6.45 -44.68 7.92
N ILE A 24 7.01 -44.81 9.13
CA ILE A 24 7.53 -43.66 9.90
C ILE A 24 8.54 -42.82 9.10
N PRO A 25 9.62 -43.37 8.51
CA PRO A 25 10.58 -42.55 7.77
C PRO A 25 9.95 -41.86 6.56
N ILE A 26 9.01 -42.52 5.87
CA ILE A 26 8.29 -41.91 4.74
C ILE A 26 7.48 -40.69 5.21
N VAL A 27 6.71 -40.83 6.29
CA VAL A 27 5.92 -39.74 6.87
C VAL A 27 6.83 -38.58 7.32
N LEU A 28 7.98 -38.89 7.92
CA LEU A 28 8.94 -37.86 8.35
C LEU A 28 9.53 -37.09 7.17
N ILE A 29 9.82 -37.75 6.04
CA ILE A 29 10.29 -37.09 4.82
C ILE A 29 9.22 -36.14 4.28
N PHE A 30 7.96 -36.57 4.21
CA PHE A 30 6.85 -35.71 3.77
C PHE A 30 6.61 -34.54 4.73
N ALA A 31 6.77 -34.75 6.04
CA ALA A 31 6.66 -33.69 7.04
C ALA A 31 7.78 -32.65 6.87
N ALA A 32 9.03 -33.08 6.73
CA ALA A 32 10.18 -32.20 6.49
C ALA A 32 10.01 -31.38 5.20
N TYR A 33 9.55 -32.02 4.12
CA TYR A 33 9.25 -31.34 2.86
C TYR A 33 8.15 -30.28 3.01
N SER A 34 7.05 -30.63 3.70
CA SER A 34 5.94 -29.71 3.95
C SER A 34 6.38 -28.50 4.79
N ILE A 35 7.21 -28.71 5.81
CA ILE A 35 7.76 -27.64 6.64
C ILE A 35 8.66 -26.70 5.82
N ASN A 36 9.54 -27.24 4.95
CA ASN A 36 10.36 -26.43 4.06
C ASN A 36 9.50 -25.59 3.10
N ILE A 37 8.42 -26.14 2.54
CA ILE A 37 7.49 -25.36 1.70
C ILE A 37 6.83 -24.25 2.49
N ALA A 38 6.31 -24.55 3.69
CA ALA A 38 5.71 -23.54 4.55
C ALA A 38 6.70 -22.41 4.86
N TRP A 39 7.96 -22.75 5.16
CA TRP A 39 9.04 -21.79 5.37
C TRP A 39 9.32 -20.92 4.13
N MET A 40 9.37 -21.52 2.93
CA MET A 40 9.56 -20.76 1.69
C MET A 40 8.39 -19.81 1.39
N GLN A 41 7.14 -20.21 1.68
CA GLN A 41 5.98 -19.35 1.45
C GLN A 41 5.88 -18.21 2.48
N LEU A 42 6.20 -18.51 3.75
CA LEU A 42 6.29 -17.49 4.80
C LEU A 42 7.32 -16.43 4.41
N THR A 43 8.55 -16.85 4.08
CA THR A 43 9.64 -15.93 3.73
C THR A 43 9.36 -15.11 2.47
N ARG A 44 8.68 -15.68 1.46
CA ARG A 44 8.17 -14.91 0.31
C ARG A 44 7.18 -13.82 0.70
N THR A 45 6.28 -14.14 1.64
CA THR A 45 5.25 -13.21 2.11
C THR A 45 5.86 -12.10 2.94
N GLU A 46 6.76 -12.44 3.86
CA GLU A 46 7.53 -11.47 4.63
C GLU A 46 8.37 -10.56 3.72
N LEU A 47 9.07 -11.13 2.73
CA LEU A 47 9.85 -10.35 1.76
C LEU A 47 8.96 -9.37 0.98
N ARG A 48 7.79 -9.83 0.55
CA ARG A 48 6.83 -8.97 -0.16
C ARG A 48 6.39 -7.81 0.72
N THR A 49 5.97 -8.09 1.96
CA THR A 49 5.55 -7.06 2.92
C THR A 49 6.67 -6.06 3.21
N ALA A 50 7.90 -6.54 3.43
CA ALA A 50 9.06 -5.70 3.68
C ALA A 50 9.39 -4.80 2.48
N THR A 51 9.35 -5.35 1.26
CA THR A 51 9.63 -4.62 0.02
C THR A 51 8.54 -3.58 -0.28
N ASP A 52 7.27 -3.95 -0.10
CA ASP A 52 6.12 -3.03 -0.28
C ASP A 52 6.15 -1.89 0.76
N ALA A 53 6.50 -2.20 2.02
CA ALA A 53 6.66 -1.19 3.07
C ALA A 53 7.81 -0.23 2.77
N ALA A 54 8.95 -0.74 2.32
CA ALA A 54 10.11 0.06 1.93
C ALA A 54 9.78 1.01 0.76
N ALA A 55 9.14 0.50 -0.29
CA ALA A 55 8.72 1.32 -1.43
C ALA A 55 7.76 2.44 -1.00
N ARG A 56 6.76 2.15 -0.16
CA ARG A 56 5.82 3.15 0.35
C ARG A 56 6.46 4.19 1.26
N ALA A 57 7.38 3.78 2.13
CA ALA A 57 8.09 4.71 3.01
C ALA A 57 8.99 5.66 2.20
N GLY A 58 9.66 5.13 1.18
CA GLY A 58 10.44 5.91 0.22
C GLY A 58 9.56 6.89 -0.54
N SER A 59 8.46 6.43 -1.16
CA SER A 59 7.58 7.31 -1.95
C SER A 59 6.93 8.40 -1.11
N ARG A 60 6.52 8.10 0.13
CA ARG A 60 5.99 9.10 1.06
C ARG A 60 7.03 10.17 1.39
N THR A 61 8.27 9.77 1.64
CA THR A 61 9.34 10.72 1.99
C THR A 61 9.78 11.53 0.77
N LEU A 62 9.77 10.91 -0.42
CA LEU A 62 9.97 11.60 -1.69
C LEU A 62 8.94 12.72 -1.85
N SER A 63 7.66 12.43 -1.58
CA SER A 63 6.61 13.45 -1.59
C SER A 63 6.85 14.56 -0.57
N LEU A 64 7.16 14.23 0.69
CA LEU A 64 7.38 15.21 1.77
C LEU A 64 8.59 16.12 1.56
N THR A 65 9.68 15.58 1.02
CA THR A 65 10.97 16.28 1.00
C THR A 65 11.40 16.70 -0.41
N GLN A 66 10.81 16.11 -1.44
CA GLN A 66 11.21 16.28 -2.84
C GLN A 66 12.70 15.98 -3.09
N THR A 67 13.30 15.11 -2.26
CA THR A 67 14.72 14.72 -2.40
C THR A 67 14.89 13.21 -2.51
N ALA A 68 15.69 12.79 -3.49
CA ALA A 68 16.00 11.38 -3.72
C ALA A 68 16.76 10.74 -2.55
N ALA A 69 17.73 11.47 -1.98
CA ALA A 69 18.54 10.97 -0.86
C ALA A 69 17.69 10.62 0.38
N ALA A 70 16.78 11.52 0.79
CA ALA A 70 15.91 11.26 1.95
C ALA A 70 14.94 10.11 1.69
N ALA A 71 14.39 10.02 0.47
CA ALA A 71 13.52 8.91 0.07
C ALA A 71 14.25 7.56 0.14
N ARG A 72 15.51 7.50 -0.30
CA ARG A 72 16.35 6.30 -0.21
C ARG A 72 16.58 5.87 1.23
N THR A 73 17.01 6.80 2.08
CA THR A 73 17.25 6.52 3.51
C THR A 73 15.98 6.02 4.19
N ALA A 74 14.82 6.63 3.91
CA ALA A 74 13.54 6.20 4.48
C ALA A 74 13.11 4.80 4.00
N ALA A 75 13.38 4.45 2.73
CA ALA A 75 13.12 3.12 2.20
C ALA A 75 14.00 2.05 2.89
N ILE A 76 15.29 2.34 3.07
CA ILE A 76 16.25 1.43 3.73
C ILE A 76 15.89 1.24 5.21
N ASP A 77 15.56 2.31 5.93
CA ASP A 77 15.11 2.23 7.33
C ASP A 77 13.83 1.37 7.45
N ALA A 78 12.84 1.63 6.59
CA ALA A 78 11.61 0.86 6.58
C ALA A 78 11.83 -0.62 6.27
N ALA A 79 12.75 -0.96 5.37
CA ALA A 79 13.15 -2.34 5.12
C ALA A 79 13.78 -2.98 6.37
N GLY A 80 14.70 -2.27 7.04
CA GLY A 80 15.38 -2.76 8.24
C GLY A 80 14.45 -3.00 9.43
N ARG A 81 13.32 -2.30 9.50
CA ARG A 81 12.27 -2.55 10.51
C ARG A 81 11.45 -3.82 10.27
N ASN A 82 11.54 -4.42 9.08
CA ASN A 82 10.82 -5.64 8.73
C ASN A 82 11.77 -6.84 8.70
N THR A 83 11.33 -7.95 9.30
CA THR A 83 12.09 -9.20 9.30
C THR A 83 11.63 -10.11 8.18
N VAL A 84 12.59 -10.77 7.52
CA VAL A 84 12.37 -11.83 6.54
C VAL A 84 13.17 -13.04 6.99
N GLY A 85 12.53 -14.19 7.17
CA GLY A 85 13.19 -15.40 7.67
C GLY A 85 13.94 -15.17 8.99
N GLY A 86 13.37 -14.36 9.89
CA GLY A 86 13.91 -14.06 11.22
C GLY A 86 15.06 -13.03 11.26
N LYS A 87 15.46 -12.43 10.14
CA LYS A 87 16.49 -11.37 10.10
C LYS A 87 15.95 -10.09 9.44
N PRO A 88 16.39 -8.90 9.86
CA PRO A 88 16.06 -7.65 9.17
C PRO A 88 16.39 -7.69 7.68
N LEU A 89 15.54 -7.10 6.84
CA LEU A 89 15.85 -6.89 5.43
C LEU A 89 16.79 -5.69 5.30
N ALA A 90 18.04 -5.96 4.98
CA ALA A 90 19.05 -4.97 4.63
C ALA A 90 19.02 -4.77 3.11
N LEU A 91 19.00 -3.51 2.70
CA LEU A 91 19.04 -3.09 1.30
C LEU A 91 20.31 -2.28 1.05
N ARG A 92 20.85 -2.38 -0.15
CA ARG A 92 21.90 -1.48 -0.65
C ARG A 92 21.25 -0.25 -1.25
N ASP A 93 22.02 0.80 -1.41
CA ASP A 93 21.57 1.99 -2.14
C ASP A 93 21.13 1.63 -3.56
N THR A 94 21.82 0.70 -4.23
CA THR A 94 21.48 0.22 -5.58
C THR A 94 20.17 -0.56 -5.66
N ASP A 95 19.67 -1.09 -4.53
CA ASP A 95 18.41 -1.85 -4.49
C ASP A 95 17.19 -0.91 -4.49
N VAL A 96 17.41 0.39 -4.25
CA VAL A 96 16.39 1.43 -4.30
C VAL A 96 16.61 2.29 -5.54
N GLN A 97 15.60 2.42 -6.38
CA GLN A 97 15.62 3.24 -7.58
C GLN A 97 14.53 4.29 -7.47
N ILE A 98 14.87 5.54 -7.78
CA ILE A 98 13.96 6.67 -7.67
C ILE A 98 13.78 7.19 -9.08
N GLY A 99 12.53 7.35 -9.50
CA GLY A 99 12.23 7.66 -10.88
C GLY A 99 10.80 8.14 -11.07
N LYS A 100 10.33 8.06 -12.31
CA LYS A 100 8.99 8.51 -12.68
C LYS A 100 8.12 7.32 -13.04
N SER A 101 6.89 7.31 -12.55
CA SER A 101 5.85 6.39 -13.00
C SER A 101 4.78 7.20 -13.70
N SER A 102 4.37 6.75 -14.87
CA SER A 102 3.24 7.32 -15.61
C SER A 102 2.28 6.22 -16.03
N GLU A 103 1.01 6.60 -16.14
CA GLU A 103 -0.02 5.72 -16.68
C GLU A 103 0.12 5.63 -18.19
N GLY A 104 0.21 4.42 -18.73
CA GLY A 104 0.16 4.17 -20.17
C GLY A 104 -1.28 4.16 -20.69
N THR A 105 -1.45 4.12 -22.01
CA THR A 105 -2.75 4.16 -22.71
C THR A 105 -3.76 3.08 -22.27
N THR A 106 -3.28 2.00 -21.65
CA THR A 106 -4.09 0.87 -21.17
C THR A 106 -4.46 0.95 -19.69
N GLY A 107 -4.17 2.07 -19.01
CA GLY A 107 -4.33 2.23 -17.56
C GLY A 107 -3.24 1.53 -16.74
N LYS A 108 -2.20 1.01 -17.40
CA LYS A 108 -1.08 0.33 -16.76
C LYS A 108 0.01 1.33 -16.39
N TRP A 109 0.35 1.37 -15.11
CA TRP A 109 1.47 2.17 -14.60
C TRP A 109 2.81 1.52 -14.94
N THR A 110 3.73 2.32 -15.48
CA THR A 110 5.09 1.88 -15.81
C THR A 110 6.10 2.83 -15.19
N PHE A 111 7.03 2.27 -14.42
CA PHE A 111 8.17 3.00 -13.87
C PHE A 111 9.25 3.16 -14.93
N MET A 112 9.78 4.36 -15.02
CA MET A 112 10.87 4.81 -15.86
C MET A 112 11.98 5.31 -14.95
N ASP A 113 13.17 4.79 -15.19
CA ASP A 113 14.37 5.25 -14.52
C ASP A 113 14.80 6.57 -15.18
N ILE A 114 14.80 7.65 -14.41
CA ILE A 114 15.14 9.00 -14.87
C ILE A 114 16.19 9.60 -13.93
N ASP A 115 16.82 10.70 -14.32
CA ASP A 115 17.80 11.38 -13.46
C ASP A 115 17.18 11.73 -12.08
N GLU A 116 17.87 11.36 -11.00
CA GLU A 116 17.48 11.60 -9.62
C GLU A 116 17.50 13.10 -9.24
N ASN A 117 17.98 13.97 -10.12
CA ASN A 117 17.89 15.43 -9.98
C ASN A 117 16.70 16.05 -10.73
N SER A 118 15.89 15.24 -11.43
CA SER A 118 14.71 15.71 -12.13
C SER A 118 13.63 16.15 -11.15
N SER A 119 12.91 17.24 -11.46
CA SER A 119 11.72 17.65 -10.72
C SER A 119 10.50 16.75 -10.99
N GLU A 120 10.61 15.81 -11.93
CA GLU A 120 9.51 14.91 -12.32
C GLU A 120 9.49 13.58 -11.54
N LEU A 121 10.28 13.47 -10.48
CA LEU A 121 10.34 12.26 -9.65
C LEU A 121 9.05 12.11 -8.86
N ASN A 122 8.35 11.01 -9.10
CA ASN A 122 7.11 10.71 -8.41
C ASN A 122 7.05 9.25 -7.93
N SER A 123 8.11 8.47 -8.04
CA SER A 123 8.03 7.05 -7.68
C SER A 123 9.32 6.46 -7.15
N VAL A 124 9.16 5.49 -6.27
CA VAL A 124 10.27 4.73 -5.67
C VAL A 124 10.04 3.26 -5.93
N ARG A 125 11.01 2.63 -6.59
CA ARG A 125 11.09 1.19 -6.82
C ARG A 125 12.12 0.58 -5.88
N VAL A 126 11.74 -0.49 -5.19
CA VAL A 126 12.62 -1.21 -4.27
C VAL A 126 12.72 -2.67 -4.69
N THR A 127 13.94 -3.20 -4.73
CA THR A 127 14.25 -4.59 -4.99
C THR A 127 14.69 -5.26 -3.70
N GLY A 128 13.77 -5.92 -2.99
CA GLY A 128 14.08 -6.77 -1.85
C GLY A 128 14.66 -8.10 -2.32
N SER A 129 15.94 -8.34 -2.05
CA SER A 129 16.63 -9.58 -2.43
C SER A 129 17.13 -10.36 -1.22
N ARG A 130 16.83 -11.65 -1.18
CA ARG A 130 17.42 -12.66 -0.28
C ARG A 130 18.22 -13.68 -1.07
N ALA A 131 18.97 -13.23 -2.07
CA ALA A 131 19.92 -14.05 -2.80
C ALA A 131 21.30 -14.02 -2.12
N SER A 132 22.17 -14.96 -2.47
CA SER A 132 23.53 -15.06 -1.93
C SER A 132 24.39 -13.81 -2.18
N ASP A 133 24.12 -13.08 -3.26
CA ASP A 133 24.79 -11.83 -3.63
C ASP A 133 24.17 -10.57 -3.00
N SER A 134 23.08 -10.69 -2.23
CA SER A 134 22.37 -9.55 -1.62
C SER A 134 22.96 -9.13 -0.27
N ALA A 135 22.59 -7.95 0.22
CA ALA A 135 23.03 -7.48 1.54
C ALA A 135 22.50 -8.36 2.71
N SER A 136 21.32 -8.98 2.54
CA SER A 136 20.73 -9.87 3.55
C SER A 136 21.08 -11.34 3.38
N GLY A 137 21.69 -11.72 2.26
CA GLY A 137 22.08 -13.09 1.92
C GLY A 137 20.91 -14.06 1.75
N ALA A 138 21.25 -15.29 1.34
CA ALA A 138 20.32 -16.38 1.11
C ALA A 138 19.65 -16.90 2.39
N ILE A 139 18.45 -17.48 2.26
CA ILE A 139 17.73 -18.09 3.38
C ILE A 139 18.09 -19.58 3.46
N PRO A 140 18.66 -20.08 4.58
CA PRO A 140 18.86 -21.52 4.74
C PRO A 140 17.52 -22.25 4.85
N MET A 141 17.42 -23.43 4.25
CA MET A 141 16.29 -24.33 4.47
C MET A 141 16.36 -24.96 5.86
N LEU A 142 15.20 -25.25 6.46
CA LEU A 142 15.13 -25.86 7.79
C LEU A 142 15.66 -27.31 7.79
N PHE A 143 15.36 -28.05 6.71
CA PHE A 143 15.84 -29.41 6.50
C PHE A 143 16.62 -29.49 5.18
N SER A 144 17.91 -29.16 5.24
CA SER A 144 18.81 -29.12 4.07
C SER A 144 19.34 -30.48 3.64
N GLY A 145 19.28 -31.51 4.49
CA GLY A 145 19.87 -32.83 4.23
C GLY A 145 19.08 -33.76 3.31
N PHE A 146 17.84 -33.40 2.94
CA PHE A 146 16.96 -34.24 2.11
C PHE A 146 16.77 -33.70 0.68
N LEU A 147 17.26 -32.49 0.39
CA LEU A 147 17.14 -31.83 -0.91
C LEU A 147 18.52 -31.34 -1.35
N ASP A 148 18.77 -31.38 -2.66
CA ASP A 148 20.02 -30.89 -3.28
C ASP A 148 20.17 -29.35 -3.18
N ARG A 149 19.18 -28.67 -2.60
CA ARG A 149 19.20 -27.24 -2.31
C ARG A 149 19.18 -26.99 -0.82
N THR A 150 20.23 -26.37 -0.33
CA THR A 150 20.38 -25.99 1.09
C THR A 150 19.88 -24.57 1.37
N HIS A 151 19.66 -23.77 0.32
CA HIS A 151 19.26 -22.38 0.39
C HIS A 151 18.08 -22.05 -0.51
N PHE A 152 17.32 -21.04 -0.11
CA PHE A 152 16.22 -20.44 -0.84
C PHE A 152 16.49 -18.95 -1.06
N GLU A 153 16.37 -18.51 -2.32
CA GLU A 153 16.80 -17.18 -2.76
C GLU A 153 15.65 -16.39 -3.42
N PRO A 154 14.66 -15.90 -2.64
CA PRO A 154 13.58 -15.10 -3.19
C PRO A 154 14.03 -13.65 -3.47
N VAL A 155 13.56 -13.12 -4.61
CA VAL A 155 13.70 -11.70 -4.97
C VAL A 155 12.31 -11.12 -5.24
N LYS A 156 12.04 -9.92 -4.73
CA LYS A 156 10.83 -9.15 -5.04
C LYS A 156 11.11 -7.70 -5.35
N VAL A 157 10.35 -7.19 -6.31
CA VAL A 157 10.35 -5.79 -6.71
C VAL A 157 8.98 -5.22 -6.37
N ALA A 158 8.98 -4.08 -5.68
CA ALA A 158 7.80 -3.26 -5.44
C ALA A 158 8.04 -1.86 -6.00
N THR A 159 6.99 -1.18 -6.42
CA THR A 159 7.05 0.22 -6.83
C THR A 159 5.88 0.94 -6.21
N ALA A 160 6.16 2.06 -5.55
CA ALA A 160 5.16 2.96 -5.01
C ALA A 160 5.31 4.30 -5.73
N SER A 161 4.20 4.77 -6.29
CA SER A 161 4.14 6.01 -7.05
C SER A 161 3.22 6.99 -6.33
N GLN A 162 3.68 8.22 -6.25
CA GLN A 162 2.97 9.41 -5.83
C GLN A 162 2.21 9.97 -7.04
N LEU A 163 1.00 10.44 -6.77
CA LEU A 163 0.14 11.10 -7.74
C LEU A 163 -0.22 12.46 -7.18
N ASP A 164 0.05 13.50 -7.93
CA ASP A 164 -0.56 14.81 -7.69
C ASP A 164 -2.05 14.68 -7.98
N ARG A 165 -2.88 15.21 -7.08
CA ARG A 165 -4.33 15.07 -7.15
C ARG A 165 -4.96 16.44 -7.31
N ASP A 166 -5.79 16.56 -8.33
CA ASP A 166 -6.67 17.70 -8.51
C ASP A 166 -8.00 17.43 -7.78
N VAL A 167 -8.49 18.41 -7.03
CA VAL A 167 -9.69 18.28 -6.20
C VAL A 167 -10.73 19.31 -6.62
N MET A 168 -11.92 18.87 -7.02
CA MET A 168 -13.07 19.77 -7.22
C MET A 168 -14.06 19.65 -6.07
N LEU A 169 -14.25 20.75 -5.35
CA LEU A 169 -15.21 20.83 -4.26
C LEU A 169 -16.60 21.20 -4.80
N ALA A 170 -17.55 20.27 -4.71
CA ALA A 170 -18.96 20.54 -5.02
C ALA A 170 -19.71 20.95 -3.74
N LEU A 171 -20.02 22.25 -3.61
CA LEU A 171 -20.56 22.87 -2.41
C LEU A 171 -22.06 23.18 -2.55
N ASP A 172 -22.86 22.73 -1.58
CA ASP A 172 -24.28 23.07 -1.50
C ASP A 172 -24.48 24.50 -1.00
N ARG A 173 -25.23 25.30 -1.75
CA ARG A 173 -25.69 26.64 -1.36
C ARG A 173 -27.22 26.78 -1.47
N SER A 174 -27.95 25.69 -1.29
CA SER A 174 -29.41 25.67 -1.22
C SER A 174 -29.95 26.48 -0.04
N GLY A 175 -31.23 26.87 -0.07
CA GLY A 175 -31.86 27.64 1.01
C GLY A 175 -31.80 26.95 2.38
N SER A 176 -31.69 25.61 2.42
CA SER A 176 -31.55 24.83 3.65
C SER A 176 -30.24 25.11 4.40
N MET A 177 -29.21 25.59 3.70
CA MET A 177 -27.91 25.94 4.27
C MET A 177 -27.96 27.20 5.15
N ARG A 178 -29.08 27.93 5.14
CA ARG A 178 -29.34 29.03 6.09
C ARG A 178 -29.72 28.53 7.49
N SER A 179 -30.03 27.24 7.64
CA SER A 179 -30.46 26.68 8.92
C SER A 179 -29.40 26.86 10.01
N ARG A 180 -29.87 27.16 11.23
CA ARG A 180 -28.98 27.40 12.38
C ARG A 180 -28.32 26.11 12.85
N THR A 181 -27.10 26.25 13.33
CA THR A 181 -26.31 25.20 13.97
C THR A 181 -25.90 25.66 15.37
N ARG A 182 -25.09 24.86 16.08
CA ARG A 182 -24.63 25.20 17.43
C ARG A 182 -23.72 26.43 17.44
N THR A 183 -22.97 26.63 16.36
CA THR A 183 -21.90 27.63 16.19
C THR A 183 -22.32 28.79 15.29
N GLY A 184 -23.32 28.60 14.41
CA GLY A 184 -23.84 29.66 13.57
C GLY A 184 -24.94 29.16 12.64
N ASN A 185 -24.58 28.94 11.38
CA ASN A 185 -25.45 28.36 10.36
C ASN A 185 -24.67 27.36 9.50
N ARG A 186 -25.38 26.51 8.76
CA ARG A 186 -24.75 25.42 7.98
C ARG A 186 -23.81 25.93 6.89
N ILE A 187 -24.10 27.09 6.28
CA ILE A 187 -23.21 27.69 5.28
C ILE A 187 -21.90 28.19 5.91
N GLY A 188 -21.96 28.78 7.10
CA GLY A 188 -20.78 29.19 7.86
C GLY A 188 -19.95 27.99 8.28
N ASP A 189 -20.58 26.94 8.81
CA ASP A 189 -19.86 25.71 9.16
C ASP A 189 -19.22 25.03 7.93
N LEU A 190 -19.84 25.15 6.74
CA LEU A 190 -19.25 24.70 5.48
C LEU A 190 -18.04 25.55 5.09
N GLN A 191 -18.12 26.87 5.26
CA GLN A 191 -17.00 27.79 4.99
C GLN A 191 -15.82 27.47 5.89
N ASP A 192 -16.05 27.28 7.19
CA ASP A 192 -15.04 26.89 8.18
C ASP A 192 -14.43 25.51 7.86
N ALA A 193 -15.24 24.56 7.41
CA ALA A 193 -14.78 23.23 7.03
C ALA A 193 -13.88 23.25 5.78
N VAL A 194 -14.24 24.07 4.78
CA VAL A 194 -13.40 24.26 3.59
C VAL A 194 -12.10 24.97 3.95
N GLU A 195 -12.14 25.96 4.85
CA GLU A 195 -10.93 26.60 5.35
C GLU A 195 -9.99 25.60 6.03
N ALA A 196 -10.52 24.76 6.92
CA ALA A 196 -9.74 23.72 7.58
C ALA A 196 -9.16 22.71 6.57
N PHE A 197 -9.93 22.36 5.53
CA PHE A 197 -9.47 21.49 4.46
C PHE A 197 -8.32 22.11 3.66
N LEU A 198 -8.48 23.35 3.19
CA LEU A 198 -7.43 24.05 2.44
C LEU A 198 -6.16 24.28 3.29
N ASN A 199 -6.33 24.58 4.59
CA ASN A 199 -5.20 24.66 5.52
C ASN A 199 -4.48 23.33 5.72
N ALA A 200 -5.18 22.20 5.63
CA ALA A 200 -4.53 20.89 5.64
C ALA A 200 -3.75 20.64 4.35
N LEU A 201 -4.25 21.09 3.19
CA LEU A 201 -3.52 21.01 1.92
C LEU A 201 -2.28 21.91 1.92
N LEU A 202 -2.29 23.07 2.57
CA LEU A 202 -1.07 23.90 2.71
C LEU A 202 0.05 23.21 3.52
N GLN A 203 -0.27 22.18 4.29
CA GLN A 203 0.73 21.37 5.01
C GLN A 203 1.24 20.22 4.15
N THR A 204 0.62 19.96 3.00
CA THR A 204 1.13 18.98 2.05
C THR A 204 2.26 19.62 1.23
N PRO A 205 3.30 18.85 0.92
CA PRO A 205 4.44 19.26 0.10
C PRO A 205 4.12 19.24 -1.41
N GLN A 206 2.88 18.93 -1.80
CA GLN A 206 2.49 18.69 -3.19
C GLN A 206 1.73 19.91 -3.71
N ASP A 207 1.85 20.17 -5.01
CA ASP A 207 1.05 21.19 -5.67
C ASP A 207 -0.33 20.59 -6.03
N GLU A 208 -1.25 20.59 -5.06
CA GLU A 208 -2.62 20.09 -5.23
C GLU A 208 -3.52 21.22 -5.75
N LEU A 209 -3.98 21.10 -7.00
CA LEU A 209 -4.91 22.06 -7.56
C LEU A 209 -6.31 21.84 -6.99
N VAL A 210 -6.93 22.92 -6.52
CA VAL A 210 -8.30 22.87 -6.00
C VAL A 210 -9.21 23.81 -6.78
N GLY A 211 -10.40 23.34 -7.12
CA GLY A 211 -11.45 24.13 -7.75
C GLY A 211 -12.76 24.05 -6.97
N ILE A 212 -13.68 24.96 -7.26
CA ILE A 212 -14.96 25.07 -6.55
C ILE A 212 -16.12 25.12 -7.54
N VAL A 213 -17.10 24.25 -7.31
CA VAL A 213 -18.43 24.31 -7.91
C VAL A 213 -19.44 24.52 -6.80
N SER A 214 -20.31 25.52 -6.93
CA SER A 214 -21.47 25.65 -6.05
C SER A 214 -22.77 25.26 -6.77
N TYR A 215 -23.68 24.65 -6.03
CA TYR A 215 -24.99 24.27 -6.56
C TYR A 215 -26.15 24.66 -5.64
N SER A 216 -27.28 24.98 -6.26
CA SER A 216 -28.59 25.23 -5.66
C SER A 216 -29.65 24.74 -6.65
N SER A 217 -30.61 25.57 -7.07
CA SER A 217 -31.47 25.28 -8.22
C SER A 217 -30.66 25.13 -9.52
N ASN A 218 -29.52 25.83 -9.61
CA ASN A 218 -28.54 25.76 -10.70
C ASN A 218 -27.15 25.49 -10.12
N SER A 219 -26.25 24.93 -10.93
CA SER A 219 -24.82 24.79 -10.65
C SER A 219 -24.00 25.78 -11.46
N ARG A 220 -22.84 26.16 -10.94
CA ARG A 220 -21.82 26.91 -11.69
C ARG A 220 -20.44 26.55 -11.14
N ILE A 221 -19.43 26.65 -12.00
CA ILE A 221 -18.03 26.64 -11.57
C ILE A 221 -17.76 28.04 -11.03
N ASP A 222 -17.45 28.14 -9.75
CA ASP A 222 -17.15 29.41 -9.09
C ASP A 222 -15.66 29.75 -9.18
N GLN A 223 -14.79 28.73 -9.20
CA GLN A 223 -13.35 28.87 -9.40
C GLN A 223 -12.82 27.61 -10.10
N ASN A 224 -12.00 27.80 -11.14
CA ASN A 224 -11.27 26.71 -11.79
C ASN A 224 -10.15 26.18 -10.89
N LEU A 225 -9.60 25.02 -11.24
CA LEU A 225 -8.43 24.45 -10.57
C LEU A 225 -7.31 25.49 -10.42
N SER A 226 -6.94 25.76 -9.17
CA SER A 226 -5.94 26.76 -8.80
C SER A 226 -5.13 26.28 -7.60
N ILE A 227 -3.86 26.66 -7.58
CA ILE A 227 -2.95 26.51 -6.44
C ILE A 227 -3.07 27.68 -5.44
N SER A 228 -3.78 28.76 -5.81
CA SER A 228 -3.96 29.94 -4.95
C SER A 228 -5.19 29.79 -4.07
N TYR A 229 -4.99 29.29 -2.84
CA TYR A 229 -6.10 29.01 -1.92
C TYR A 229 -6.77 30.27 -1.34
N ASN A 230 -6.09 31.42 -1.40
CA ASN A 230 -6.67 32.69 -0.99
C ASN A 230 -7.85 33.11 -1.87
N GLU A 231 -7.75 32.88 -3.18
CA GLU A 231 -8.83 33.17 -4.14
C GLU A 231 -10.01 32.21 -3.93
N LEU A 232 -9.72 30.93 -3.70
CA LEU A 232 -10.73 29.91 -3.37
C LEU A 232 -11.51 30.30 -2.11
N MET A 233 -10.81 30.73 -1.05
CA MET A 233 -11.45 31.16 0.19
C MET A 233 -12.33 32.40 0.02
N SER A 234 -11.90 33.38 -0.77
CA SER A 234 -12.74 34.53 -1.10
C SER A 234 -14.05 34.09 -1.78
N THR A 235 -13.95 33.15 -2.71
CA THR A 235 -15.09 32.58 -3.43
C THR A 235 -16.04 31.82 -2.50
N VAL A 236 -15.52 30.96 -1.61
CA VAL A 236 -16.31 30.22 -0.62
C VAL A 236 -17.02 31.17 0.36
N ASN A 237 -16.31 32.18 0.86
CA ASN A 237 -16.86 33.20 1.77
C ASN A 237 -17.94 34.05 1.11
N GLY A 238 -17.95 34.15 -0.22
CA GLY A 238 -18.98 34.80 -1.02
C GLY A 238 -20.26 33.98 -1.21
N LEU A 239 -20.28 32.68 -0.89
CA LEU A 239 -21.44 31.83 -1.12
C LEU A 239 -22.63 32.24 -0.24
N ARG A 240 -23.82 32.29 -0.85
CA ARG A 240 -25.07 32.66 -0.16
C ARG A 240 -26.13 31.57 -0.37
N PRO A 241 -26.79 31.09 0.70
CA PRO A 241 -27.89 30.14 0.62
C PRO A 241 -29.07 30.68 -0.19
N SER A 242 -29.51 29.97 -1.21
CA SER A 242 -30.64 30.35 -2.06
C SER A 242 -31.20 29.14 -2.81
N GLY A 243 -32.47 29.20 -3.23
CA GLY A 243 -33.07 28.19 -4.11
C GLY A 243 -33.20 26.78 -3.50
N LEU A 244 -33.40 25.80 -4.38
CA LEU A 244 -33.55 24.38 -4.06
C LEU A 244 -32.20 23.64 -4.15
N THR A 245 -32.19 22.32 -4.00
CA THR A 245 -30.98 21.49 -4.06
C THR A 245 -30.96 20.67 -5.35
N ALA A 246 -29.99 20.91 -6.24
CA ALA A 246 -29.79 20.15 -7.48
C ALA A 246 -28.38 19.52 -7.53
N ILE A 247 -28.14 18.52 -6.67
CA ILE A 247 -26.83 17.84 -6.54
C ILE A 247 -26.33 17.25 -7.85
N GLY A 248 -27.22 16.65 -8.67
CA GLY A 248 -26.84 16.08 -9.96
C GLY A 248 -26.24 17.11 -10.93
N ARG A 249 -26.71 18.36 -10.87
CA ARG A 249 -26.12 19.46 -11.66
C ARG A 249 -24.75 19.87 -11.09
N GLY A 250 -24.61 19.90 -9.77
CA GLY A 250 -23.34 20.13 -9.09
C GLY A 250 -22.27 19.12 -9.49
N LEU A 251 -22.61 17.83 -9.52
CA LEU A 251 -21.69 16.78 -9.94
C LEU A 251 -21.29 16.89 -11.42
N ASN A 252 -22.24 17.15 -12.32
CA ASN A 252 -21.93 17.33 -13.74
C ASN A 252 -21.01 18.54 -13.99
N SER A 253 -21.26 19.67 -13.32
CA SER A 253 -20.38 20.84 -13.39
C SER A 253 -19.01 20.56 -12.76
N GLY A 254 -18.96 19.76 -11.69
CA GLY A 254 -17.70 19.35 -11.06
C GLY A 254 -16.84 18.49 -11.98
N ILE A 255 -17.43 17.52 -12.67
CA ILE A 255 -16.74 16.71 -13.67
C ILE A 255 -16.20 17.58 -14.81
N THR A 256 -17.00 18.54 -15.28
CA THR A 256 -16.59 19.46 -16.35
C THR A 256 -15.48 20.42 -15.91
N GLY A 257 -15.36 20.72 -14.61
CA GLY A 257 -14.33 21.62 -14.09
C GLY A 257 -12.97 20.95 -13.84
N ILE A 258 -12.90 19.62 -13.86
CA ILE A 258 -11.65 18.84 -13.72
C ILE A 258 -11.09 18.43 -15.09
N LEU A 259 -11.96 18.19 -16.08
CA LEU A 259 -11.59 17.77 -17.44
C LEU A 259 -11.17 18.95 -18.33
#